data_AF-A0AAE0V6U4-F1
#
_entry.id   AF-A0AAE0V6U4-F1
#
_cell.length_a   1.000
_cell.length_b   1.000
_cell.length_c   1.000
_cell.angle_alpha   90.00
_cell.angle_beta   90.00
_cell.angle_gamma   90.00
#
_symmetry.space_group_name_H-M   'P 1'
#
loop_
_entity.id
_entity.type
_entity.pdbx_description
1 polymer ?
#
loop_
_entity_poly.entity_id
_entity_poly.type
_entity_poly.pdbx_seq_one_letter_code
_entity_poly.pdbx_strand_id
1 'polypeptide(L)'
;MDLLCPLSTKCRKTSFPAPWLSDVLRNNRRELQSAERKWKKSQFDADLISYRTLLSKFSSDVTSAKTFFFKEKFKASAQDPRKLHNIFSSLLNPPAPLAPYSLTAEDFTTFYTEMIEKICQTFTSAPTSSTLHSQDSATPPLKHLSTVAEEEV
;
A
#
# COMPACT_ATOMS: atom_id res chain seq x y z
N MET A 1 -31.36 -2.22 -2.34
CA MET A 1 -29.91 -2.23 -2.65
C MET A 1 -29.22 -1.36 -1.61
N ASP A 2 -28.06 -1.76 -1.09
CA ASP A 2 -27.25 -1.15 0.00
C ASP A 2 -27.48 -1.61 1.45
N LEU A 3 -27.75 -2.91 1.69
CA LEU A 3 -27.76 -3.48 3.06
C LEU A 3 -26.82 -4.68 3.28
N LEU A 4 -25.95 -5.01 2.31
CA LEU A 4 -25.13 -6.23 2.38
C LEU A 4 -23.70 -6.04 2.92
N CYS A 5 -23.22 -4.81 3.14
CA CYS A 5 -21.85 -4.56 3.58
C CYS A 5 -21.84 -3.99 5.00
N PRO A 6 -21.33 -4.74 6.01
CA PRO A 6 -21.16 -4.20 7.35
C PRO A 6 -20.18 -3.01 7.31
N LEU A 7 -20.63 -1.83 7.75
CA LEU A 7 -19.74 -0.69 7.95
C LEU A 7 -18.78 -0.97 9.13
N SER A 8 -17.62 -1.54 8.82
CA SER A 8 -16.54 -1.68 9.79
C SER A 8 -15.73 -0.39 9.84
N THR A 9 -16.02 0.48 10.80
CA THR A 9 -15.19 1.64 11.14
C THR A 9 -13.89 1.19 11.81
N LYS A 10 -12.86 0.92 11.02
CA LYS A 10 -11.52 0.64 11.56
C LYS A 10 -10.96 1.94 12.14
N CYS A 11 -10.68 1.95 13.45
CA CYS A 11 -9.95 3.05 14.07
C CYS A 11 -8.56 3.11 13.43
N ARG A 12 -8.26 4.24 12.77
CA ARG A 12 -6.95 4.49 12.16
C ARG A 12 -5.93 4.51 13.29
N LYS A 13 -5.09 3.48 13.38
CA LYS A 13 -4.02 3.42 14.38
C LYS A 13 -3.20 4.71 14.27
N THR A 14 -3.29 5.58 15.28
CA THR A 14 -2.46 6.78 15.43
C THR A 14 -1.05 6.41 15.90
N SER A 15 -0.48 5.35 15.34
CA SER A 15 0.95 5.17 15.44
C SER A 15 1.52 6.15 14.44
N PHE A 16 2.01 7.31 14.89
CA PHE A 16 2.87 8.14 14.06
C PHE A 16 4.17 7.35 13.92
N PRO A 17 4.44 6.68 12.78
CA PRO A 17 5.59 5.77 12.67
C PRO A 17 6.94 6.52 12.80
N ALA A 18 6.91 7.86 12.81
CA ALA A 18 8.05 8.72 13.07
C ALA A 18 7.57 10.11 13.58
N PRO A 19 7.53 10.36 14.89
CA PRO A 19 7.16 11.68 15.43
C PRO A 19 8.11 12.82 15.01
N TRP A 20 9.35 12.48 14.64
CA TRP A 20 10.34 13.42 14.09
C TRP A 20 10.10 13.78 12.61
N LEU A 21 9.16 13.11 11.93
CA LEU A 21 8.86 13.33 10.51
C LEU A 21 7.77 14.39 10.35
N SER A 22 8.18 15.67 10.32
CA SER A 22 7.30 16.82 10.11
C SER A 22 6.69 16.87 8.70
N ASP A 23 5.63 17.65 8.52
CA ASP A 23 5.01 17.84 7.20
C ASP A 23 5.94 18.53 6.20
N VAL A 24 6.85 19.38 6.69
CA VAL A 24 7.93 19.96 5.87
C VAL A 24 8.83 18.87 5.31
N LEU A 25 9.30 17.93 6.14
CA LEU A 25 10.12 16.80 5.67
C LEU A 25 9.35 15.88 4.71
N ARG A 26 8.05 15.67 4.94
CA ARG A 26 7.19 14.92 4.01
C ARG A 26 7.09 15.63 2.67
N ASN A 27 7.00 16.95 2.67
CA ASN A 27 6.98 17.74 1.46
C ASN A 27 8.31 17.64 0.70
N ASN A 28 9.44 17.83 1.39
CA ASN A 28 10.77 17.70 0.79
C ASN A 28 10.99 16.31 0.19
N ARG A 29 10.46 15.24 0.83
CA ARG A 29 10.48 13.89 0.26
C ARG A 29 9.68 13.78 -1.04
N ARG A 30 8.50 14.40 -1.12
CA ARG A 30 7.69 14.41 -2.36
C ARG A 30 8.41 15.16 -3.48
N GLU A 31 9.03 16.29 -3.15
CA GLU A 31 9.84 17.05 -4.09
C GLU A 31 11.02 16.22 -4.61
N LEU A 32 11.73 15.53 -3.70
CA LEU A 32 12.82 14.61 -4.03
C LEU A 32 12.38 13.51 -5.01
N GLN A 33 11.25 12.86 -4.72
CA GLN A 33 10.66 11.85 -5.59
C GLN A 33 10.20 12.41 -6.94
N SER A 34 9.77 13.68 -6.98
CA SER A 34 9.42 14.36 -8.23
C SER A 34 10.66 14.61 -9.09
N ALA A 35 11.73 15.14 -8.49
CA ALA A 35 13.01 15.36 -9.16
C ALA A 35 13.63 14.04 -9.65
N GLU A 36 13.55 12.98 -8.85
CA GLU A 36 14.01 11.65 -9.24
C GLU A 36 13.25 11.13 -10.47
N ARG A 37 11.91 11.20 -10.46
CA ARG A 37 11.08 10.80 -11.60
C ARG A 37 11.38 11.63 -12.84
N LYS A 38 11.61 12.94 -12.67
CA LYS A 38 11.99 13.84 -13.76
C LYS A 38 13.30 13.40 -14.40
N TRP A 39 14.36 13.20 -13.60
CA TRP A 39 15.65 12.71 -14.09
C TRP A 39 15.53 11.34 -14.76
N LYS A 40 14.79 10.39 -14.17
CA LYS A 40 14.55 9.07 -14.78
C LYS A 40 13.88 9.17 -16.16
N LYS A 41 13.05 10.19 -16.39
CA LYS A 41 12.37 10.43 -17.67
C LYS A 41 13.25 11.20 -18.67
N SER A 42 13.96 12.24 -18.23
CA SER A 42 14.72 13.12 -19.12
C SER A 42 16.12 12.62 -19.43
N GLN A 43 16.76 11.90 -18.49
CA GLN A 43 18.15 11.44 -18.55
C GLN A 43 19.20 12.55 -18.74
N PHE A 44 18.86 13.81 -18.44
CA PHE A 44 19.79 14.94 -18.55
C PHE A 44 20.62 15.15 -17.28
N ASP A 45 21.89 15.54 -17.46
CA ASP A 45 22.81 15.82 -16.35
C ASP A 45 22.33 16.95 -15.44
N ALA A 46 21.70 17.98 -15.99
CA ALA A 46 21.14 19.07 -15.21
C ALA A 46 20.07 18.58 -14.21
N ASP A 47 19.21 17.65 -14.63
CA ASP A 47 18.19 17.05 -13.76
C ASP A 47 18.81 16.10 -12.73
N LEU A 48 19.88 15.39 -13.10
CA LEU A 48 20.66 14.57 -12.16
C LEU A 48 21.30 15.43 -11.06
N ILE A 49 21.91 16.56 -11.42
CA ILE A 49 22.51 17.50 -10.46
C ILE A 49 21.44 18.06 -9.52
N SER A 50 20.27 18.43 -10.05
CA SER A 50 19.14 18.91 -9.25
C SER A 50 18.68 17.85 -8.24
N TYR A 51 18.46 16.60 -8.70
CA TYR A 51 18.08 15.48 -7.83
C TYR A 51 19.13 15.22 -6.73
N ARG A 52 20.42 15.16 -7.08
CA ARG A 52 21.50 14.92 -6.09
C ARG A 52 21.61 16.03 -5.06
N THR A 53 21.44 17.29 -5.49
CA THR A 53 21.42 18.43 -4.58
C THR A 53 20.27 18.31 -3.58
N LEU A 54 19.08 17.99 -4.07
CA LEU A 54 17.89 17.81 -3.24
C LEU A 54 18.03 16.60 -2.30
N LEU A 55 18.65 15.51 -2.76
CA LEU A 55 18.94 14.32 -1.95
C LEU A 55 19.87 14.64 -0.78
N SER A 56 20.94 15.38 -1.04
CA SER A 56 21.89 15.82 -0.01
C SER A 56 21.23 16.72 1.02
N LYS A 57 20.43 17.70 0.56
CA LYS A 57 19.64 18.57 1.43
C LYS A 57 18.67 17.76 2.30
N PHE A 58 17.88 16.88 1.69
CA PHE A 58 16.91 16.04 2.41
C PHE A 58 17.59 15.14 3.45
N SER A 59 18.74 14.56 3.13
CA SER A 59 19.51 13.72 4.06
C SER A 59 20.00 14.53 5.28
N SER A 60 20.45 15.76 5.04
CA SER A 60 20.82 16.71 6.11
C SER A 60 19.61 17.08 6.98
N ASP A 61 18.49 17.45 6.35
CA ASP A 61 17.25 17.83 7.06
C ASP A 61 16.73 16.68 7.94
N VAL A 62 16.76 15.43 7.44
CA VAL A 62 16.37 14.25 8.20
C VAL A 62 17.28 14.03 9.41
N THR A 63 18.58 14.19 9.22
CA THR A 63 19.56 14.06 10.31
C THR A 63 19.34 15.13 11.37
N SER A 64 19.15 16.38 10.96
CA SER A 64 18.84 17.51 11.83
C SER A 64 17.55 17.26 12.63
N ALA A 65 16.46 16.85 11.98
CA ALA A 65 15.19 16.60 12.66
C ALA A 65 15.27 15.45 13.66
N LYS A 66 15.93 14.34 13.30
CA LYS A 66 16.16 13.21 14.23
C LYS A 66 16.98 13.64 15.43
N THR A 67 18.10 14.33 15.19
CA THR A 67 18.99 14.77 16.28
C THR A 67 18.28 15.74 17.22
N PHE A 68 17.55 16.72 16.70
CA PHE A 68 16.73 17.64 17.50
C PHE A 68 15.70 16.87 18.33
N PHE A 69 14.90 16.01 17.69
CA PHE A 69 13.86 15.24 18.38
C PHE A 69 14.41 14.40 19.53
N PHE A 70 15.48 13.62 19.29
CA PHE A 70 16.04 12.77 20.34
C PHE A 70 16.77 13.58 21.41
N LYS A 71 17.44 14.69 21.06
CA LYS A 71 18.01 15.61 22.06
C LYS A 71 16.95 16.14 23.02
N GLU A 72 15.82 16.63 22.50
CA GLU A 72 14.72 17.12 23.33
C GLU A 72 14.08 15.98 24.14
N LYS A 73 13.91 14.80 23.55
CA LYS A 73 13.41 13.60 24.24
C LYS A 73 14.31 13.17 25.41
N PHE A 74 15.63 13.27 25.24
CA PHE A 74 16.60 13.01 26.30
C PHE A 74 16.52 14.05 27.43
N LYS A 75 16.47 15.34 27.10
CA LYS A 75 16.32 16.41 28.09
C LYS A 75 15.04 16.24 28.91
N ALA A 76 13.92 15.95 28.25
CA ALA A 76 12.63 15.71 28.91
C ALA A 76 12.62 14.47 29.84
N SER A 77 13.55 13.53 29.61
CA SER A 77 13.66 12.29 30.39
C SER A 77 14.87 12.29 31.36
N ALA A 78 15.57 13.42 31.50
CA ALA A 78 16.86 13.48 32.21
C ALA A 78 16.76 13.10 33.70
N GLN A 79 15.61 13.32 34.33
CA GLN A 79 15.37 12.99 35.74
C GLN A 79 14.92 11.53 35.97
N ASP A 80 14.69 10.76 34.90
CA ASP A 80 14.20 9.38 34.96
C ASP A 80 15.16 8.43 34.23
N PRO A 81 16.13 7.83 34.94
CA PRO A 81 17.15 6.98 34.33
C PRO A 81 16.55 5.73 33.66
N ARG A 82 15.39 5.23 34.13
CA ARG A 82 14.70 4.10 33.50
C ARG A 82 14.16 4.49 32.12
N LYS A 83 13.52 5.65 32.02
CA LYS A 83 13.07 6.18 30.71
C LYS A 83 14.25 6.43 29.78
N LEU A 84 15.34 7.02 30.29
CA LEU A 84 16.53 7.27 29.49
C LEU A 84 17.13 5.96 28.95
N HIS A 85 17.31 4.96 29.81
CA HIS A 85 17.78 3.63 29.41
C HIS A 85 16.87 3.01 28.36
N ASN A 86 15.56 3.04 28.55
CA ASN A 86 14.61 2.50 27.56
C ASN A 86 14.73 3.17 26.19
N ILE A 87 14.96 4.49 26.14
CA ILE A 87 15.18 5.20 24.87
C ILE A 87 16.47 4.71 24.21
N PHE A 88 17.57 4.61 24.95
CA PHE A 88 18.84 4.08 24.41
C PHE A 88 18.71 2.65 23.93
N SER A 89 18.13 1.78 24.74
CA SER A 89 17.91 0.37 24.39
C SER A 89 17.05 0.23 23.13
N SER A 90 16.02 1.06 22.96
CA SER A 90 15.21 1.08 21.73
C SER A 90 15.97 1.58 20.50
N LEU A 91 16.97 2.45 20.66
CA LEU A 91 17.78 2.98 19.55
C LEU A 91 18.89 2.02 19.13
N LEU A 92 19.53 1.38 20.11
CA LEU A 92 20.67 0.48 19.91
C LEU A 92 20.22 -0.94 19.55
N ASN A 93 19.05 -1.35 20.05
CA ASN A 93 18.47 -2.66 19.80
C ASN A 93 17.09 -2.49 19.14
N PRO A 94 17.05 -2.03 17.86
CA PRO A 94 15.79 -1.93 17.15
C PRO A 94 15.17 -3.34 17.04
N PRO A 95 13.84 -3.47 17.18
CA PRO A 95 13.17 -4.75 16.97
C PRO A 95 13.49 -5.26 15.58
N ALA A 96 13.68 -6.59 15.47
CA ALA A 96 13.90 -7.23 14.17
C ALA A 96 12.80 -6.79 13.20
N PRO A 97 13.15 -6.47 11.94
CA PRO A 97 12.14 -6.20 10.93
C PRO A 97 11.10 -7.31 10.95
N LEU A 98 9.82 -6.95 11.00
CA LEU A 98 8.75 -7.93 10.84
C LEU A 98 9.04 -8.67 9.53
N ALA A 99 9.15 -10.00 9.60
CA ALA A 99 9.35 -10.81 8.42
C ALA A 99 8.29 -10.39 7.39
N PRO A 100 8.65 -10.17 6.11
CA PRO A 100 7.66 -9.89 5.11
C PRO A 100 6.62 -11.00 5.18
N TYR A 101 5.34 -10.65 5.28
CA TYR A 101 4.26 -11.61 5.07
C TYR A 101 4.42 -12.10 3.64
N SER A 102 5.11 -13.22 3.48
CA SER A 102 5.35 -13.85 2.19
C SER A 102 4.12 -14.65 1.85
N LEU A 103 3.05 -13.95 1.44
CA LEU A 103 2.00 -14.59 0.67
C LEU A 103 2.57 -14.86 -0.72
N THR A 104 2.70 -16.13 -1.03
CA THR A 104 3.13 -16.60 -2.34
C THR A 104 1.95 -16.61 -3.31
N ALA A 105 2.24 -16.68 -4.61
CA ALA A 105 1.18 -16.90 -5.62
C ALA A 105 0.44 -18.24 -5.38
N GLU A 106 1.12 -19.21 -4.76
CA GLU A 106 0.54 -20.50 -4.38
C GLU A 106 -0.50 -20.32 -3.28
N ASP A 107 -0.22 -19.49 -2.26
CA ASP A 107 -1.18 -19.18 -1.20
C ASP A 107 -2.44 -18.51 -1.76
N PHE A 108 -2.28 -17.62 -2.75
CA PHE A 108 -3.40 -17.00 -3.45
C PHE A 108 -4.23 -18.05 -4.20
N THR A 109 -3.57 -18.91 -4.97
CA THR A 109 -4.26 -19.93 -5.78
C THR A 109 -4.99 -20.92 -4.89
N THR A 110 -4.34 -21.40 -3.84
CA THR A 110 -4.91 -22.34 -2.86
C THR A 110 -6.13 -21.73 -2.17
N PHE A 111 -6.03 -20.48 -1.69
CA PHE A 111 -7.14 -19.80 -1.03
C PHE A 111 -8.39 -19.72 -1.91
N TYR A 112 -8.25 -19.29 -3.17
CA TYR A 112 -9.41 -19.17 -4.07
C TYR A 112 -9.95 -20.53 -4.49
N THR A 113 -9.09 -21.52 -4.66
CA THR A 113 -9.51 -22.89 -4.99
C THR A 113 -10.33 -23.49 -3.86
N GLU A 114 -9.82 -23.42 -2.62
CA GLU A 114 -10.54 -23.87 -1.43
C GLU A 114 -11.84 -23.09 -1.21
N MET A 115 -11.83 -21.77 -1.44
CA MET A 115 -13.03 -20.94 -1.34
C MET A 115 -14.11 -21.38 -2.34
N ILE A 116 -13.75 -21.59 -3.60
CA ILE A 116 -14.66 -22.05 -4.65
C ILE A 116 -15.20 -23.43 -4.31
N GLU A 117 -14.34 -24.36 -3.89
CA GLU A 117 -14.77 -25.71 -3.51
C GLU A 117 -15.78 -25.67 -2.37
N LYS A 118 -15.51 -24.87 -1.33
CA LYS A 118 -16.40 -24.70 -0.19
C LYS A 118 -17.75 -24.11 -0.60
N ILE A 119 -17.76 -23.16 -1.54
CA ILE A 119 -19.00 -22.60 -2.12
C ILE A 119 -19.75 -23.70 -2.87
N CYS A 120 -19.09 -24.46 -3.75
CA CYS A 120 -19.71 -25.55 -4.51
C CYS A 120 -20.31 -26.65 -3.61
N GLN A 121 -19.62 -27.02 -2.53
CA GLN A 121 -20.11 -28.01 -1.56
C GLN A 121 -21.43 -27.59 -0.89
N THR A 122 -21.69 -26.28 -0.73
CA THR A 122 -22.98 -25.83 -0.19
C THR A 122 -24.16 -26.12 -1.13
N PHE A 123 -23.94 -26.11 -2.44
CA PHE A 123 -24.97 -26.37 -3.45
C PHE A 123 -25.19 -27.86 -3.73
N THR A 124 -24.17 -28.70 -3.56
CA THR A 124 -24.25 -30.15 -3.87
C THR A 124 -25.03 -30.95 -2.82
N SER A 125 -25.36 -30.37 -1.66
CA SER A 125 -26.14 -31.05 -0.61
C SER A 125 -27.67 -31.06 -0.83
N ALA A 126 -28.17 -30.48 -1.93
CA ALA A 126 -29.59 -30.55 -2.27
C ALA A 126 -29.89 -31.88 -3.00
N PRO A 127 -30.87 -32.69 -2.55
CA PRO A 127 -31.26 -33.90 -3.26
C PRO A 127 -31.90 -33.51 -4.60
N THR A 128 -31.26 -33.90 -5.69
CA THR A 128 -31.71 -33.66 -7.06
C THR A 128 -32.99 -34.44 -7.35
N SER A 129 -34.13 -33.75 -7.31
CA SER A 129 -35.33 -34.19 -8.03
C SER A 129 -35.16 -33.77 -9.49
N SER A 130 -34.67 -34.69 -10.32
CA SER A 130 -34.51 -34.54 -11.75
C SER A 130 -35.86 -34.29 -12.43
N THR A 131 -36.06 -33.11 -13.01
CA THR A 131 -37.06 -32.92 -14.06
C THR A 131 -36.34 -32.39 -15.30
N LEU A 132 -36.13 -33.30 -16.25
CA LEU A 132 -35.68 -33.01 -17.60
C LEU A 132 -36.74 -32.16 -18.31
N HIS A 133 -36.38 -30.97 -18.74
CA HIS A 133 -37.10 -30.28 -19.81
C HIS A 133 -36.10 -29.82 -20.86
N SER A 134 -36.00 -30.59 -21.94
CA SER A 134 -35.40 -30.17 -23.20
C SER A 134 -36.25 -29.06 -23.79
N GLN A 135 -35.67 -27.87 -24.00
CA GLN A 135 -36.10 -27.00 -25.07
C GLN A 135 -34.89 -26.50 -25.84
N ASP A 136 -34.77 -27.04 -27.06
CA ASP A 136 -34.20 -26.37 -28.21
C ASP A 136 -34.79 -24.95 -28.32
N SER A 137 -33.92 -23.94 -28.36
CA SER A 137 -34.28 -22.69 -29.03
C SER A 137 -33.03 -22.04 -29.61
N ALA A 138 -32.98 -22.05 -30.93
CA ALA A 138 -31.94 -21.47 -31.77
C ALA A 138 -31.70 -19.99 -31.44
N THR A 139 -30.42 -19.63 -31.33
CA THR A 139 -29.92 -18.25 -31.30
C THR A 139 -30.26 -17.52 -32.61
N PRO A 140 -30.91 -16.35 -32.59
CA PRO A 140 -31.01 -15.52 -33.79
C PRO A 140 -29.65 -14.86 -34.09
N PRO A 141 -29.29 -14.67 -35.38
CA PRO A 141 -28.02 -14.06 -35.76
C PRO A 141 -28.03 -12.55 -35.49
N LEU A 142 -26.94 -12.05 -34.87
CA LEU A 142 -26.65 -10.63 -34.74
C LEU A 142 -26.49 -9.99 -36.13
N LYS A 143 -27.40 -9.09 -36.52
CA LYS A 143 -27.42 -8.47 -37.86
C LYS A 143 -27.06 -6.98 -37.90
N HIS A 144 -26.37 -6.42 -36.91
CA HIS A 144 -25.90 -5.04 -37.04
C HIS A 144 -24.74 -4.74 -36.08
N LEU A 145 -23.54 -4.65 -36.64
CA LEU A 145 -22.45 -3.87 -36.07
C LEU A 145 -22.15 -2.78 -37.09
N SER A 146 -22.42 -1.52 -36.74
CA SER A 146 -22.03 -0.39 -37.56
C SER A 146 -20.64 0.06 -37.15
N THR A 147 -19.74 0.08 -38.13
CA THR A 147 -18.40 0.66 -38.04
C THR A 147 -18.51 2.18 -37.94
N VAL A 148 -17.92 2.75 -36.88
CA VAL A 148 -17.69 4.20 -36.79
C VAL A 148 -16.45 4.51 -37.63
N ALA A 149 -16.63 5.28 -38.71
CA ALA A 149 -15.53 5.85 -39.46
C ALA A 149 -14.98 7.07 -38.70
N GLU A 150 -13.66 7.14 -38.59
CA GLU A 150 -12.92 8.32 -38.19
C GLU A 150 -13.11 9.41 -39.27
N GLU A 151 -13.47 10.61 -38.87
CA GLU A 151 -13.34 11.80 -39.70
C GLU A 151 -12.67 12.90 -38.87
N GLU A 152 -11.51 13.35 -39.36
CA GLU A 152 -10.67 14.41 -38.83
C GLU A 152 -11.39 15.76 -38.81
N VAL A 153 -11.08 16.59 -37.79
CA VAL A 153 -10.37 17.89 -37.90
C VAL A 153 -9.90 18.30 -36.50
#